data_AF-A0A7R9TM48-F1
#
_entry.id   AF-A0A7R9TM48-F1
#
_cell.length_a   1.000
_cell.length_b   1.000
_cell.length_c   1.000
_cell.angle_alpha   90.00
_cell.angle_beta   90.00
_cell.angle_gamma   90.00
#
_symmetry.space_group_name_H-M   'P 1'
#
loop_
_entity.id
_entity.type
_entity.pdbx_description
1 polymer ?
#
loop_
_entity_poly.entity_id
_entity_poly.type
_entity_poly.pdbx_seq_one_letter_code
_entity_poly.pdbx_strand_id
1 'polypeptide(L)'
;CAIAYALSNARKNGGAVGASLMMSSEQRTNRPFDVRRFHAVIWSVSGALATVPWSAGVLGPAGAWCWIDARRGRTAQAFRLMCFYVPVWCVIAYEVRVYAALYKQLSAMTRLASATATMREDARREAA
;
A
#
# COMPACT_ATOMS: atom_id res chain seq x y z
N CYS A 1 -45.88 5.62 -13.04
CA CYS A 1 -44.77 6.07 -13.92
C CYS A 1 -43.60 6.73 -13.18
N ALA A 2 -43.81 7.71 -12.29
CA ALA A 2 -42.70 8.43 -11.64
C ALA A 2 -41.77 7.56 -10.78
N ILE A 3 -42.33 6.59 -10.04
CA ILE A 3 -41.56 5.66 -9.19
C ILE A 3 -40.66 4.75 -10.04
N ALA A 4 -41.19 4.18 -11.12
CA ALA A 4 -40.43 3.34 -12.05
C ALA A 4 -39.29 4.13 -12.74
N TYR A 5 -39.53 5.39 -13.08
CA TYR A 5 -38.50 6.27 -13.64
C TYR A 5 -37.40 6.59 -12.63
N ALA A 6 -37.76 6.89 -11.38
CA ALA A 6 -36.80 7.15 -10.31
C ALA A 6 -35.93 5.91 -10.01
N LEU A 7 -36.52 4.72 -9.96
CA LEU A 7 -35.80 3.45 -9.78
C LEU A 7 -34.87 3.14 -10.97
N SER A 8 -35.34 3.37 -12.21
CA SER A 8 -34.54 3.21 -13.42
C SER A 8 -33.34 4.17 -13.44
N ASN A 9 -33.56 5.43 -13.03
CA ASN A 9 -32.52 6.44 -12.97
C ASN A 9 -31.51 6.15 -11.84
N ALA A 10 -31.97 5.73 -10.66
CA ALA A 10 -31.11 5.30 -9.55
C ALA A 10 -30.28 4.06 -9.91
N ARG A 11 -30.86 3.09 -10.65
CA ARG A 11 -30.17 1.91 -11.17
C ARG A 11 -29.09 2.27 -12.20
N LYS A 12 -29.41 3.16 -13.14
CA LYS A 12 -28.43 3.68 -14.13
C LYS A 12 -27.29 4.43 -13.45
N ASN A 13 -27.61 5.28 -12.48
CA ASN A 13 -26.60 6.04 -11.74
C ASN A 13 -25.74 5.12 -10.84
N GLY A 14 -26.33 4.15 -10.16
CA GLY A 14 -25.60 3.16 -9.36
C GLY A 14 -24.71 2.25 -10.22
N GLY A 15 -25.18 1.86 -11.41
CA GLY A 15 -24.39 1.12 -12.40
C GLY A 15 -23.23 1.94 -12.95
N ALA A 16 -23.43 3.22 -13.23
CA ALA A 16 -22.38 4.14 -13.68
C ALA A 16 -21.32 4.38 -12.59
N VAL A 17 -21.73 4.51 -11.33
CA VAL A 17 -20.80 4.63 -10.18
C VAL A 17 -20.02 3.33 -9.97
N GLY A 18 -20.68 2.18 -10.05
CA GLY A 18 -20.03 0.87 -9.98
C GLY A 18 -19.00 0.67 -11.11
N ALA A 19 -19.36 1.00 -12.35
CA ALA A 19 -18.46 0.96 -13.49
C ALA A 19 -17.29 1.95 -13.35
N SER A 20 -17.53 3.16 -12.83
CA SER A 20 -16.48 4.16 -12.58
C SER A 20 -15.52 3.73 -11.47
N LEU A 21 -16.01 3.08 -10.41
CA LEU A 21 -15.18 2.49 -9.36
C LEU A 21 -14.35 1.31 -9.89
N MET A 22 -14.95 0.43 -10.70
CA MET A 22 -14.23 -0.66 -11.33
C MET A 22 -13.16 -0.15 -12.30
N MET A 23 -13.50 0.82 -13.15
CA MET A 23 -12.57 1.49 -14.07
C MET A 23 -11.43 2.19 -13.31
N SER A 24 -11.73 2.83 -12.17
CA SER A 24 -10.71 3.45 -11.29
C SER A 24 -9.79 2.40 -10.64
N SER A 25 -10.33 1.24 -10.26
CA SER A 25 -9.55 0.12 -9.72
C SER A 25 -8.68 -0.53 -10.79
N GLU A 26 -9.20 -0.69 -12.01
CA GLU A 26 -8.52 -1.30 -13.15
C GLU A 26 -7.46 -0.35 -13.75
N GLN A 27 -7.72 0.95 -13.76
CA GLN A 27 -6.75 1.97 -14.17
C GLN A 27 -5.62 2.12 -13.15
N ARG A 28 -5.86 1.84 -11.87
CA ARG A 28 -4.80 1.81 -10.85
C ARG A 28 -3.87 0.61 -11.04
N THR A 29 -4.40 -0.56 -11.41
CA THR A 29 -3.59 -1.76 -11.67
C THR A 29 -2.88 -1.73 -13.02
N ASN A 30 -3.40 -1.02 -14.03
CA ASN A 30 -2.80 -0.93 -15.36
C ASN A 30 -1.74 0.17 -15.56
N ARG A 31 -1.45 1.00 -14.54
CA ARG A 31 -0.30 1.90 -14.67
C ARG A 31 0.97 1.05 -14.67
N PRO A 32 1.80 1.10 -15.73
CA PRO A 32 3.03 0.35 -15.75
C PRO A 32 3.88 0.83 -14.58
N PHE A 33 4.13 -0.06 -13.61
CA PHE A 33 5.13 0.20 -12.60
C PHE A 33 6.45 0.38 -13.33
N ASP A 34 7.04 1.57 -13.22
CA ASP A 34 8.38 1.80 -13.76
C ASP A 34 9.37 1.04 -12.87
N VAL A 35 9.53 -0.24 -13.20
CA VAL A 35 10.37 -1.20 -12.49
C VAL A 35 11.80 -0.68 -12.42
N ARG A 36 12.25 0.04 -13.44
CA ARG A 36 13.60 0.62 -13.49
C ARG A 36 13.77 1.72 -12.46
N ARG A 37 12.79 2.63 -12.33
CA ARG A 37 12.81 3.67 -11.27
C ARG A 37 12.78 3.05 -9.88
N PHE A 38 11.95 2.03 -9.68
CA PHE A 38 11.88 1.32 -8.40
C PHE A 38 13.22 0.68 -8.02
N HIS A 39 13.84 -0.04 -8.97
CA HIS A 39 15.17 -0.63 -8.75
C HIS A 39 16.23 0.46 -8.54
N ALA A 40 16.22 1.54 -9.33
CA ALA A 40 17.17 2.63 -9.16
C ALA A 40 17.11 3.23 -7.74
N VAL A 41 15.91 3.45 -7.20
CA VAL A 41 15.74 3.99 -5.83
C VAL A 41 16.19 2.96 -4.79
N ILE A 42 15.74 1.71 -4.87
CA ILE A 42 16.07 0.71 -3.85
C ILE A 42 17.56 0.42 -3.84
N TRP A 43 18.15 0.19 -5.01
CA TRP A 43 19.57 -0.16 -5.11
C TRP A 43 20.46 1.00 -4.69
N SER A 44 20.10 2.24 -5.03
CA SER A 44 20.88 3.41 -4.58
C SER A 44 20.79 3.61 -3.07
N VAL A 45 19.59 3.50 -2.48
CA VAL A 45 19.41 3.64 -1.02
C VAL A 45 20.12 2.51 -0.28
N SER A 46 19.92 1.25 -0.68
CA SER A 46 20.60 0.09 -0.09
C SER A 46 22.12 0.19 -0.23
N GLY A 47 22.60 0.60 -1.42
CA GLY A 47 24.03 0.81 -1.67
C GLY A 47 24.62 1.92 -0.79
N ALA A 48 23.92 3.05 -0.63
CA ALA A 48 24.36 4.14 0.24
C ALA A 48 24.40 3.71 1.72
N LEU A 49 23.35 3.05 2.21
CA LEU A 49 23.27 2.58 3.60
C LEU A 49 24.28 1.48 3.93
N ALA A 50 24.75 0.73 2.93
CA ALA A 50 25.83 -0.23 3.08
C ALA A 50 27.22 0.42 3.01
N THR A 51 27.45 1.33 2.06
CA THR A 51 28.77 1.92 1.82
C THR A 51 29.18 2.95 2.87
N VAL A 52 28.25 3.70 3.46
CA VAL A 52 28.54 4.71 4.50
C VAL A 52 29.16 4.10 5.78
N PRO A 53 28.56 3.08 6.43
CA PRO A 53 29.19 2.45 7.60
C PRO A 53 30.43 1.62 7.23
N TRP A 54 30.52 1.13 5.99
CA TRP A 54 31.72 0.45 5.49
C TRP A 54 32.91 1.40 5.38
N SER A 55 32.74 2.56 4.75
CA SER A 55 33.81 3.56 4.60
C SER A 55 34.24 4.16 5.93
N ALA A 56 33.33 4.21 6.92
CA ALA A 56 33.64 4.62 8.29
C ALA A 56 34.37 3.55 9.12
N GLY A 57 34.58 2.33 8.60
CA GLY A 57 35.30 1.27 9.30
C GLY A 57 34.62 0.77 10.57
N VAL A 58 33.29 0.93 10.70
CA VAL A 58 32.53 0.54 11.90
C VAL A 58 31.89 -0.85 11.78
N LEU A 59 32.11 -1.57 10.68
CA LEU A 59 31.66 -2.94 10.50
C LEU A 59 32.40 -3.89 11.46
N GLY A 60 31.69 -4.86 12.00
CA GLY A 60 32.30 -5.86 12.87
C GLY A 60 31.31 -6.96 13.29
N PRO A 61 31.77 -7.91 14.13
CA PRO A 61 30.92 -8.95 14.70
C PRO A 61 29.90 -8.30 15.64
N ALA A 62 28.77 -7.96 15.04
CA ALA A 62 27.62 -7.33 15.68
C ALA A 62 26.47 -8.35 15.79
N GLY A 63 25.43 -8.02 16.57
CA GLY A 63 24.31 -8.95 16.82
C GLY A 63 23.58 -9.38 15.54
N ALA A 64 22.66 -10.35 15.67
CA ALA A 64 22.03 -11.07 14.56
C ALA A 64 21.41 -10.23 13.43
N TRP A 65 21.09 -8.96 13.70
CA TRP A 65 20.28 -8.12 12.80
C TRP A 65 21.03 -6.95 12.19
N CYS A 66 22.21 -6.59 12.70
CA CYS A 66 22.92 -5.39 12.25
C CYS A 66 24.42 -5.67 12.20
N TRP A 67 25.08 -5.25 11.12
CA TRP A 67 26.51 -5.47 10.84
C TRP A 67 27.45 -4.40 11.45
N ILE A 68 26.92 -3.35 12.07
CA ILE A 68 27.69 -2.26 12.66
C ILE A 68 28.00 -2.58 14.13
N ASP A 69 29.26 -2.66 14.52
CA ASP A 69 29.64 -3.05 15.88
C ASP A 69 29.50 -1.88 16.87
N ALA A 70 28.50 -1.95 17.75
CA ALA A 70 28.24 -0.95 18.78
C ALA A 70 29.39 -0.77 19.79
N ARG A 71 30.30 -1.75 19.88
CA ARG A 71 31.50 -1.69 20.74
C ARG A 71 32.61 -0.81 20.17
N ARG A 72 32.53 -0.42 18.89
CA ARG A 72 33.47 0.51 18.24
C ARG A 72 33.25 1.99 18.62
N GLY A 73 32.51 2.25 19.70
CA GLY A 73 32.31 3.58 20.28
C GLY A 73 31.06 4.31 19.78
N ARG A 74 30.93 5.59 20.18
CA ARG A 74 29.73 6.42 19.96
C ARG A 74 29.38 6.60 18.48
N THR A 75 30.39 6.68 17.61
CA THR A 75 30.22 6.81 16.16
C THR A 75 29.50 5.60 15.56
N ALA A 76 29.85 4.40 15.97
CA ALA A 76 29.19 3.17 15.51
C ALA A 76 27.74 3.08 16.00
N GLN A 77 27.44 3.57 17.22
CA GLN A 77 26.07 3.65 17.73
C GLN A 77 25.22 4.64 16.92
N ALA A 78 25.78 5.81 16.56
CA ALA A 78 25.11 6.77 15.69
C ALA A 78 24.81 6.17 14.30
N PHE A 79 25.76 5.44 13.71
CA PHE A 79 25.53 4.74 12.44
C PHE A 79 24.47 3.63 12.55
N ARG A 80 24.40 2.88 13.66
CA ARG A 80 23.30 1.92 13.90
C ARG A 80 21.94 2.63 13.91
N LEU A 81 21.83 3.76 14.59
CA LEU A 81 20.59 4.51 14.64
C LEU A 81 20.19 5.03 13.26
N MET A 82 21.13 5.71 12.58
CA MET A 82 20.85 6.42 11.32
C MET A 82 20.75 5.50 10.11
N CYS A 83 21.66 4.54 9.96
CA CYS A 83 21.73 3.71 8.75
C CYS A 83 20.90 2.43 8.84
N PHE A 84 20.50 2.02 10.04
CA PHE A 84 19.72 0.79 10.23
C PHE A 84 18.34 1.07 10.84
N TYR A 85 18.28 1.62 12.05
CA TYR A 85 17.00 1.77 12.75
C TYR A 85 16.06 2.78 12.10
N VAL A 86 16.54 3.97 11.72
CA VAL A 86 15.71 5.00 11.09
C VAL A 86 15.03 4.48 9.81
N PRO A 87 15.76 3.90 8.82
CA PRO A 87 15.14 3.29 7.65
C PRO A 87 14.11 2.22 7.99
N VAL A 88 14.41 1.32 8.93
CA VAL A 88 13.49 0.24 9.36
C VAL A 88 12.19 0.83 9.91
N TRP A 89 12.28 1.82 10.81
CA TRP A 89 11.10 2.46 11.37
C TRP A 89 10.29 3.23 10.31
N CYS A 90 10.95 3.90 9.38
CA CYS A 90 10.28 4.56 8.26
C CYS A 90 9.49 3.56 7.39
N VAL A 91 10.08 2.40 7.08
CA VAL A 91 9.41 1.34 6.31
C VAL A 91 8.22 0.78 7.09
N ILE A 92 8.40 0.44 8.37
CA ILE A 92 7.30 -0.06 9.21
C ILE A 92 6.14 0.95 9.26
N ALA A 93 6.43 2.24 9.49
CA ALA A 93 5.40 3.27 9.52
C ALA A 93 4.68 3.42 8.17
N TYR A 94 5.42 3.32 7.07
CA TYR A 94 4.86 3.36 5.72
C TYR A 94 3.96 2.16 5.45
N GLU A 95 4.41 0.94 5.77
CA GLU A 95 3.63 -0.29 5.66
C GLU A 95 2.33 -0.19 6.45
N VAL A 96 2.40 0.24 7.73
CA VAL A 96 1.19 0.43 8.56
C VAL A 96 0.20 1.39 7.90
N ARG A 97 0.68 2.51 7.34
CA ARG A 97 -0.16 3.47 6.61
C ARG A 97 -0.80 2.84 5.37
N VAL A 98 -0.03 2.09 4.59
CA VAL A 98 -0.51 1.43 3.35
C VAL A 98 -1.56 0.38 3.69
N TYR A 99 -1.30 -0.50 4.65
CA TYR A 99 -2.26 -1.51 5.09
C TYR A 99 -3.53 -0.90 5.68
N ALA A 100 -3.42 0.18 6.46
CA ALA A 100 -4.59 0.88 6.97
C ALA A 100 -5.45 1.47 5.84
N ALA A 101 -4.83 2.03 4.80
CA ALA A 101 -5.54 2.52 3.62
C ALA A 101 -6.18 1.37 2.82
N LEU A 102 -5.44 0.28 2.61
CA LEU A 102 -5.92 -0.91 1.92
C LEU A 102 -7.14 -1.52 2.63
N TYR A 103 -7.07 -1.66 3.95
CA TYR A 103 -8.17 -2.19 4.76
C TYR A 103 -9.44 -1.33 4.65
N LYS A 104 -9.29 0.01 4.68
CA LYS A 104 -10.42 0.94 4.47
C LYS A 104 -11.02 0.82 3.08
N GLN A 105 -10.19 0.69 2.04
CA GLN A 105 -10.66 0.51 0.67
C GLN A 105 -11.37 -0.83 0.50
N LEU A 106 -10.79 -1.91 1.00
CA LEU A 106 -11.36 -3.25 0.90
C LEU A 106 -12.69 -3.35 1.64
N SER A 107 -12.77 -2.83 2.87
CA SER A 107 -14.03 -2.82 3.63
C SER A 107 -15.14 -2.01 2.95
N ALA A 108 -14.81 -0.85 2.36
CA ALA A 108 -15.77 -0.07 1.58
C ALA A 108 -16.26 -0.83 0.34
N MET A 109 -15.35 -1.46 -0.41
CA MET A 109 -15.69 -2.27 -1.59
C MET A 109 -16.55 -3.48 -1.23
N THR A 110 -16.24 -4.18 -0.14
CA THR A 110 -17.04 -5.32 0.33
C THR A 110 -18.46 -4.91 0.72
N ARG A 111 -18.64 -3.75 1.37
CA ARG A 111 -19.98 -3.22 1.71
C ARG A 111 -20.79 -2.84 0.47
N LEU A 112 -20.15 -2.28 -0.55
CA LEU A 112 -20.81 -1.98 -1.83
C LEU A 112 -21.16 -3.26 -2.57
N ALA A 113 -20.26 -4.24 -2.60
CA ALA A 113 -20.49 -5.54 -3.22
C ALA A 113 -21.71 -6.25 -2.59
N SER A 114 -21.78 -6.32 -1.25
CA SER A 114 -22.91 -6.93 -0.56
C SER A 114 -24.23 -6.18 -0.80
N ALA A 115 -24.23 -4.85 -0.76
CA ALA A 115 -25.43 -4.06 -1.07
C ALA A 115 -25.90 -4.26 -2.53
N THR A 116 -25.00 -4.38 -3.50
CA THR A 116 -25.40 -4.69 -4.89
C THR A 116 -25.90 -6.13 -5.05
N ALA A 117 -25.45 -7.07 -4.21
CA ALA A 117 -25.92 -8.45 -4.24
C ALA A 117 -27.37 -8.55 -3.72
N THR A 118 -27.70 -7.88 -2.62
CA THR A 118 -29.07 -7.85 -2.09
C THR A 118 -30.04 -7.22 -3.08
N MET A 119 -29.68 -6.09 -3.69
CA MET A 119 -30.52 -5.43 -4.70
C MET A 119 -30.76 -6.30 -5.95
N ARG A 120 -29.78 -7.13 -6.35
CA ARG A 120 -29.95 -8.08 -7.45
C ARG A 120 -30.91 -9.21 -7.09
N GLU A 121 -30.88 -9.66 -5.85
CA GLU A 121 -31.78 -10.70 -5.33
C GLU A 121 -33.22 -10.17 -5.25
N ASP A 122 -33.43 -8.98 -4.73
CA ASP A 122 -34.76 -8.34 -4.67
C ASP A 122 -35.35 -8.16 -6.07
N ALA A 123 -34.53 -7.69 -7.04
CA ALA A 123 -34.96 -7.55 -8.42
C ALA A 123 -35.32 -8.89 -9.11
N ARG A 124 -34.72 -10.02 -8.68
CA ARG A 124 -35.10 -11.35 -9.19
C ARG A 124 -36.45 -11.79 -8.63
N ARG A 125 -36.74 -11.44 -7.38
CA ARG A 125 -38.01 -11.78 -6.72
C ARG A 125 -39.19 -11.02 -7.32
N GLU A 126 -39.00 -9.76 -7.69
CA GLU A 126 -40.04 -8.95 -8.36
C GLU A 126 -40.34 -9.42 -9.80
N ALA A 127 -39.40 -10.13 -10.43
CA ALA A 127 -39.52 -10.62 -11.80
C ALA A 127 -40.11 -12.05 -11.91
N ALA A 128 -40.30 -12.72 -10.78
CA ALA A 128 -40.88 -14.06 -10.68
C ALA A 128 -42.37 -13.96 -10.30
#